data_AF-A0A352V2P5-F1
#
_entry.id   AF-A0A352V2P5-F1
#
_cell.length_a   1.000
_cell.length_b   1.000
_cell.length_c   1.000
_cell.angle_alpha   90.00
_cell.angle_beta   90.00
_cell.angle_gamma   90.00
#
_symmetry.space_group_name_H-M   'P 1'
#
loop_
_entity.id
_entity.type
_entity.pdbx_description
1 polymer ?
#
loop_
_entity_poly.entity_id
_entity_poly.type
_entity_poly.pdbx_seq_one_letter_code
_entity_poly.pdbx_strand_id
1 'polypeptide(L)'
;MTYMLRDLPDGQVEITISRPLADRFVAFLKHEEPELIEEEPAGFGTAQADAAEAETLNLGEIVTETPKPKRRRKAVTNLPAVIDQPTPTAFLPVLRPVLTELQLDEAFARLGGGEKLASVAISFGVPMAQLRGYWAAHCRQVQRHIAEAGKQPCSLCQTPFVPSISHPDSCARCNHG
;
A
#
# COMPACT_ATOMS: atom_id res chain seq x y z
N MET A 1 1.14 25.23 -31.23
CA MET A 1 0.11 24.37 -30.61
C MET A 1 -0.98 24.19 -31.65
N THR A 2 -1.03 23.03 -32.27
CA THR A 2 -1.94 22.72 -33.37
C THR A 2 -3.03 21.80 -32.86
N TYR A 3 -4.28 22.10 -33.22
CA TYR A 3 -5.42 21.23 -32.98
C TYR A 3 -5.91 20.69 -34.33
N MET A 4 -6.29 19.41 -34.36
CA MET A 4 -7.01 18.81 -35.47
C MET A 4 -8.39 18.38 -34.98
N LEU A 5 -9.41 18.77 -35.73
CA LEU A 5 -10.80 18.37 -35.52
C LEU A 5 -11.10 17.18 -36.42
N ARG A 6 -11.64 16.10 -35.87
CA ARG A 6 -12.13 14.95 -36.62
C ARG A 6 -13.61 14.74 -36.32
N ASP A 7 -14.41 14.65 -37.35
CA ASP A 7 -15.82 14.33 -37.22
C ASP A 7 -15.99 12.81 -37.14
N LEU A 8 -16.67 12.35 -36.09
CA LEU A 8 -17.02 10.95 -35.90
C LEU A 8 -18.38 10.65 -36.54
N PRO A 9 -18.65 9.38 -36.92
CA PRO A 9 -19.89 8.98 -37.61
C PRO A 9 -21.16 9.13 -36.75
N ASP A 10 -21.02 9.36 -35.45
CA ASP A 10 -22.09 9.64 -34.49
C ASP A 10 -22.44 11.15 -34.39
N GLY A 11 -21.76 12.00 -35.17
CA GLY A 11 -21.96 13.45 -35.17
C GLY A 11 -21.21 14.18 -34.06
N GLN A 12 -20.33 13.51 -33.32
CA GLN A 12 -19.44 14.16 -32.35
C GLN A 12 -18.13 14.59 -33.02
N VAL A 13 -17.48 15.62 -32.45
CA VAL A 13 -16.19 16.14 -32.94
C VAL A 13 -15.10 15.83 -31.93
N GLU A 14 -14.10 15.04 -32.35
CA GLU A 14 -12.90 14.77 -31.57
C GLU A 14 -11.86 15.87 -31.81
N ILE A 15 -11.44 16.55 -30.73
CA ILE A 15 -10.40 17.57 -30.76
C ILE A 15 -9.07 16.93 -30.33
N THR A 16 -8.23 16.57 -31.30
CA THR A 16 -6.89 16.06 -31.02
C THR A 16 -5.93 17.23 -30.85
N ILE A 17 -5.48 17.47 -29.62
CA ILE A 17 -4.46 18.47 -29.31
C ILE A 17 -3.08 17.81 -29.41
N SER A 18 -2.41 17.97 -30.54
CA SER A 18 -1.01 17.59 -30.64
C SER A 18 -0.16 18.63 -29.90
N ARG A 19 0.26 18.29 -28.68
CA ARG A 19 1.35 19.02 -28.03
C ARG A 19 2.64 18.55 -28.69
N PRO A 20 3.44 19.43 -29.34
CA PRO A 20 4.81 19.05 -29.65
C PRO A 20 5.47 18.75 -28.30
N LEU A 21 5.80 17.48 -28.07
CA LEU A 21 6.63 17.08 -26.95
C LEU A 21 7.96 17.80 -27.16
N ALA A 22 8.13 18.91 -26.44
CA ALA A 22 9.37 19.65 -26.43
C ALA A 22 10.52 18.68 -26.12
N ASP A 23 11.63 18.84 -26.85
CA ASP A 23 12.90 18.07 -26.79
C ASP A 23 13.53 17.91 -25.39
N ARG A 24 12.87 18.40 -24.32
CA ARG A 24 13.33 18.31 -22.93
C ARG A 24 13.29 16.90 -22.35
N PHE A 25 12.58 15.95 -22.96
CA PHE A 25 12.60 14.54 -22.50
C PHE A 25 13.72 13.69 -23.12
N VAL A 26 14.45 14.19 -24.12
CA VAL A 26 15.57 13.47 -24.75
C VAL A 26 16.89 13.67 -23.99
N ALA A 27 16.97 14.60 -23.05
CA ALA A 27 18.16 14.81 -22.23
C ALA A 27 18.42 13.67 -21.21
N PHE A 28 17.41 12.88 -20.84
CA PHE A 28 17.54 11.79 -19.86
C PHE A 28 17.98 10.45 -20.46
N LEU A 29 18.17 10.36 -21.78
CA LEU A 29 18.63 9.15 -22.47
C LEU A 29 20.09 9.24 -22.94
N LYS A 30 20.80 10.32 -22.62
CA LYS A 30 22.26 10.34 -22.74
C LYS A 30 22.82 9.66 -21.49
N HIS A 31 23.37 8.46 -21.69
CA HIS A 31 24.16 7.73 -20.71
C HIS A 31 25.37 8.55 -20.26
N GLU A 32 25.20 9.44 -19.29
CA GLU A 32 26.24 9.67 -18.28
C GLU A 32 25.89 8.73 -17.14
N GLU A 33 26.62 7.60 -17.05
CA GLU A 33 26.63 6.78 -15.85
C GLU A 33 26.94 7.69 -14.68
N PRO A 34 26.05 7.85 -13.69
CA PRO A 34 26.42 8.57 -12.48
C PRO A 34 27.59 7.81 -11.87
N GLU A 35 28.75 8.46 -11.74
CA GLU A 35 29.87 7.94 -10.98
C GLU A 35 29.32 7.49 -9.63
N LEU A 36 29.49 6.20 -9.34
CA LEU A 36 29.05 5.59 -8.09
C LEU A 36 29.80 6.34 -6.98
N ILE A 37 29.12 7.26 -6.30
CA ILE A 37 29.66 7.88 -5.09
C ILE A 37 29.80 6.73 -4.11
N GLU A 38 31.03 6.26 -3.91
CA GLU A 38 31.34 5.27 -2.88
C GLU A 38 31.00 5.94 -1.54
N GLU A 39 29.81 5.63 -1.02
CA GLU A 39 29.40 6.04 0.32
C GLU A 39 30.42 5.46 1.29
N GLU A 40 31.38 6.28 1.72
CA GLU A 40 32.30 5.90 2.79
C GLU A 40 31.45 5.48 4.00
N PRO A 41 31.70 4.28 4.56
CA PRO A 41 30.89 3.79 5.66
C PRO A 41 31.01 4.76 6.84
N ALA A 42 29.89 5.33 7.27
CA ALA A 42 29.83 6.24 8.41
C ALA A 42 30.51 5.59 9.63
N GLY A 43 31.72 6.05 9.93
CA GLY A 43 32.52 5.52 11.03
C GLY A 43 32.00 5.99 12.38
N PHE A 44 32.35 5.28 13.45
CA PHE A 44 31.99 5.70 14.81
C PHE A 44 32.48 7.12 15.19
N GLY A 45 33.50 7.63 14.48
CA GLY A 45 33.99 9.00 14.64
C GLY A 45 33.02 10.07 14.13
N THR A 46 32.33 9.83 13.00
CA THR A 46 31.32 10.79 12.48
C THR A 46 30.09 10.81 13.38
N ALA A 47 29.70 9.67 13.95
CA ALA A 47 28.59 9.60 14.91
C ALA A 47 28.83 10.43 16.19
N GLN A 48 30.08 10.55 16.66
CA GLN A 48 30.41 11.42 17.80
C GLN A 48 30.39 12.90 17.44
N ALA A 49 30.84 13.26 16.22
CA ALA A 49 30.78 14.63 15.73
C ALA A 49 29.33 15.10 15.58
N ASP A 50 28.47 14.27 14.99
CA ASP A 50 27.05 14.57 14.79
C ASP A 50 26.30 14.73 16.12
N ALA A 51 26.64 13.91 17.13
CA ALA A 51 26.07 14.02 18.47
C ALA A 51 26.49 15.33 19.18
N ALA A 52 27.75 15.73 19.04
CA ALA A 52 28.25 16.99 19.59
C ALA A 52 27.62 18.20 18.90
N GLU A 53 27.42 18.14 17.58
CA GLU A 53 26.74 19.21 16.83
C GLU A 53 25.27 19.34 17.27
N ALA A 54 24.56 18.22 17.44
CA ALA A 54 23.19 18.21 17.93
C ALA A 54 23.02 18.80 19.33
N GLU A 55 23.99 18.63 20.24
CA GLU A 55 23.97 19.25 21.57
C GLU A 55 24.16 20.78 21.53
N THR A 56 24.86 21.31 20.53
CA THR A 56 25.04 22.77 20.38
C THR A 56 23.82 23.48 19.79
N LEU A 57 22.90 22.75 19.15
CA LEU A 57 21.64 23.28 18.65
C LEU A 57 20.66 23.49 19.82
N ASN A 58 20.68 24.70 20.39
CA ASN A 58 19.75 25.15 21.42
C ASN A 58 18.31 25.23 20.89
N LEU A 59 17.61 24.10 20.85
CA LEU A 59 16.19 23.96 20.47
C LEU A 59 15.22 24.70 21.42
N GLY A 60 15.72 25.29 22.51
CA GLY A 60 14.94 26.04 23.49
C GLY A 60 14.51 27.44 23.06
N GLU A 61 15.10 28.02 22.02
CA GLU A 61 14.82 29.41 21.58
C GLU A 61 13.81 29.51 20.44
N ILE A 62 13.19 28.40 20.02
CA ILE A 62 11.98 28.46 19.19
C ILE A 62 10.81 28.74 20.13
N VAL A 63 10.71 30.00 20.54
CA VAL A 63 9.55 30.58 21.21
C VAL A 63 8.33 30.31 20.32
N THR A 64 7.53 29.33 20.73
CA THR A 64 6.20 29.06 20.18
C THR A 64 5.25 30.19 20.59
N GLU A 65 5.42 31.37 20.00
CA GLU A 65 4.30 32.28 19.82
C GLU A 65 3.41 31.69 18.73
N THR A 66 2.61 30.69 19.08
CA THR A 66 1.47 30.29 18.24
C THR A 66 0.42 31.39 18.39
N PRO A 67 0.17 32.25 17.37
CA PRO A 67 -0.97 33.14 17.43
C PRO A 67 -2.23 32.27 17.43
N LYS A 68 -3.02 32.35 18.51
CA LYS A 68 -4.36 31.73 18.58
C LYS A 68 -5.13 32.12 17.31
N PRO A 69 -5.57 31.17 16.47
CA PRO A 69 -6.27 31.50 15.24
C PRO A 69 -7.60 32.16 15.60
N LYS A 70 -7.70 33.48 15.40
CA LYS A 70 -8.97 34.20 15.47
C LYS A 70 -9.87 33.68 14.37
N ARG A 71 -10.83 32.83 14.72
CA ARG A 71 -11.90 32.37 13.83
C ARG A 71 -12.71 33.57 13.35
N ARG A 72 -12.32 34.15 12.21
CA ARG A 72 -13.21 35.02 11.42
C ARG A 72 -14.38 34.15 10.95
N ARG A 73 -15.56 34.38 11.51
CA ARG A 73 -16.81 33.84 10.95
C ARG A 73 -16.98 34.45 9.57
N LYS A 74 -16.62 33.70 8.51
CA LYS A 74 -17.01 34.05 7.15
C LYS A 74 -18.54 34.01 7.14
N ALA A 75 -19.17 35.14 6.81
CA ALA A 75 -20.58 35.16 6.46
C ALA A 75 -20.76 34.22 5.27
N VAL A 76 -21.37 33.06 5.51
CA VAL A 76 -21.72 32.10 4.47
C VAL A 76 -22.90 32.70 3.72
N THR A 77 -22.62 33.36 2.62
CA THR A 77 -23.62 33.63 1.60
C THR A 77 -23.98 32.30 0.96
N ASN A 78 -25.14 31.75 1.32
CA ASN A 78 -25.72 30.57 0.69
C ASN A 78 -26.12 30.94 -0.75
N LEU A 79 -25.15 30.93 -1.66
CA LEU A 79 -25.43 30.86 -3.08
C LEU A 79 -25.84 29.41 -3.39
N PRO A 80 -26.93 29.16 -4.13
CA PRO A 80 -27.27 27.83 -4.58
C PRO A 80 -26.21 27.37 -5.60
N ALA A 81 -25.13 26.77 -5.10
CA ALA A 81 -24.20 26.05 -5.94
C ALA A 81 -24.90 24.78 -6.41
N VAL A 82 -25.46 24.83 -7.61
CA VAL A 82 -25.85 23.63 -8.36
C VAL A 82 -24.53 22.92 -8.68
N ILE A 83 -24.13 22.03 -7.77
CA ILE A 83 -22.99 21.15 -7.98
C ILE A 83 -23.50 20.04 -8.89
N ASP A 84 -23.19 20.13 -10.18
CA ASP A 84 -23.41 19.01 -11.09
C ASP A 84 -22.72 17.78 -10.52
N GLN A 85 -23.51 16.73 -10.25
CA GLN A 85 -22.96 15.48 -9.75
C GLN A 85 -22.01 14.93 -10.82
N PRO A 86 -20.72 14.71 -10.51
CA PRO A 86 -19.79 14.20 -11.48
C PRO A 86 -20.30 12.86 -11.99
N THR A 87 -20.48 12.75 -13.31
CA THR A 87 -20.90 11.51 -13.96
C THR A 87 -19.91 10.42 -13.57
N PRO A 88 -20.36 9.31 -12.94
CA PRO A 88 -19.46 8.25 -12.55
C PRO A 88 -18.76 7.72 -13.80
N THR A 89 -17.42 7.72 -13.78
CA THR A 89 -16.63 7.14 -14.85
C THR A 89 -16.99 5.68 -14.99
N ALA A 90 -17.30 5.24 -16.22
CA ALA A 90 -17.65 3.87 -16.49
C ALA A 90 -16.48 2.97 -16.08
N PHE A 91 -16.68 2.13 -15.06
CA PHE A 91 -15.69 1.15 -14.64
C PHE A 91 -15.57 0.09 -15.72
N LEU A 92 -14.44 0.08 -16.42
CA LEU A 92 -14.10 -1.02 -17.30
C LEU A 92 -13.99 -2.31 -16.47
N PRO A 93 -14.53 -3.44 -16.95
CA PRO A 93 -14.40 -4.71 -16.26
C PRO A 93 -12.92 -5.09 -16.20
N VAL A 94 -12.35 -5.06 -14.99
CA VAL A 94 -11.00 -5.55 -14.74
C VAL A 94 -11.03 -7.06 -14.96
N LEU A 95 -10.43 -7.52 -16.06
CA LEU A 95 -10.21 -8.95 -16.30
C LEU A 95 -9.27 -9.45 -15.21
N ARG A 96 -9.83 -10.24 -14.28
CA ARG A 96 -9.05 -10.86 -13.20
C ARG A 96 -8.61 -12.24 -13.67
N PRO A 97 -7.29 -12.51 -13.76
CA PRO A 97 -6.82 -13.87 -14.04
C PRO A 97 -7.35 -14.81 -12.95
N VAL A 98 -7.93 -15.93 -13.38
CA VAL A 98 -8.42 -16.98 -12.49
C VAL A 98 -7.28 -17.96 -12.29
N LEU A 99 -6.86 -18.15 -11.04
CA LEU A 99 -5.86 -19.14 -10.69
C LEU A 99 -6.50 -20.53 -10.68
N THR A 100 -5.75 -21.52 -11.18
CA THR A 100 -6.12 -22.93 -11.04
C THR A 100 -5.92 -23.40 -9.60
N GLU A 101 -6.59 -24.48 -9.19
CA GLU A 101 -6.47 -25.03 -7.83
C GLU A 101 -5.03 -25.42 -7.50
N LEU A 102 -4.31 -26.06 -8.44
CA LEU A 102 -2.90 -26.42 -8.27
C LEU A 102 -1.99 -25.22 -8.01
N GLN A 103 -2.25 -24.09 -8.68
CA GLN A 103 -1.50 -22.85 -8.46
C GLN A 103 -1.82 -22.21 -7.11
N LEU A 104 -3.07 -22.32 -6.65
CA LEU A 104 -3.47 -21.84 -5.32
C LEU A 104 -2.76 -22.65 -4.23
N ASP A 105 -2.69 -23.98 -4.36
CA ASP A 105 -2.01 -24.84 -3.40
C ASP A 105 -0.51 -24.51 -3.32
N GLU A 106 0.15 -24.32 -4.46
CA GLU A 106 1.57 -23.91 -4.51
C GLU A 106 1.77 -22.53 -3.88
N ALA A 107 0.92 -21.56 -4.21
CA ALA A 107 0.98 -20.22 -3.63
C ALA A 107 0.78 -20.25 -2.10
N PHE A 108 -0.14 -21.07 -1.61
CA PHE A 108 -0.43 -21.23 -0.20
C PHE A 108 0.70 -21.94 0.55
N ALA A 109 1.35 -22.94 -0.05
CA ALA A 109 2.54 -23.56 0.52
C ALA A 109 3.67 -22.54 0.74
N ARG A 110 3.91 -21.65 -0.23
CA ARG A 110 4.92 -20.57 -0.12
C ARG A 110 4.56 -19.54 0.96
N LEU A 111 3.29 -19.15 1.04
CA LEU A 111 2.81 -18.25 2.10
C LEU A 111 2.92 -18.89 3.48
N GLY A 112 2.61 -20.18 3.61
CA GLY A 112 2.80 -20.94 4.85
C GLY A 112 4.28 -21.05 5.26
N GLY A 113 5.19 -21.08 4.28
CA GLY A 113 6.64 -20.99 4.50
C GLY A 113 7.16 -19.62 4.93
N GLY A 114 6.28 -18.61 5.06
CA GLY A 114 6.63 -17.27 5.50
C GLY A 114 7.04 -16.30 4.39
N GLU A 115 6.84 -16.67 3.11
CA GLU A 115 7.07 -15.73 2.02
C GLU A 115 6.10 -14.55 2.05
N LYS A 116 6.56 -13.37 1.59
CA LYS A 116 5.74 -12.16 1.57
C LYS A 116 4.65 -12.28 0.50
N LEU A 117 3.44 -11.86 0.84
CA LEU A 117 2.28 -11.95 -0.07
C LEU A 117 2.50 -11.18 -1.38
N ALA A 118 3.26 -10.09 -1.36
CA ALA A 118 3.61 -9.33 -2.56
C ALA A 118 4.51 -10.11 -3.53
N SER A 119 5.52 -10.85 -3.05
CA SER A 119 6.42 -11.62 -3.93
C SER A 119 5.71 -12.81 -4.57
N VAL A 120 4.84 -13.48 -3.80
CA VAL A 120 4.01 -14.58 -4.31
C VAL A 120 3.04 -14.05 -5.37
N ALA A 121 2.33 -12.95 -5.10
CA ALA A 121 1.40 -12.35 -6.06
C ALA A 121 2.05 -11.99 -7.41
N ILE A 122 3.27 -11.43 -7.38
CA ILE A 122 4.06 -11.14 -8.59
C ILE A 122 4.41 -12.43 -9.35
N SER A 123 4.81 -13.49 -8.64
CA SER A 123 5.21 -14.77 -9.26
C SER A 123 4.07 -15.42 -10.04
N PHE A 124 2.82 -15.27 -9.57
CA PHE A 124 1.63 -15.84 -10.20
C PHE A 124 0.89 -14.86 -11.13
N GLY A 125 1.39 -13.63 -11.30
CA GLY A 125 0.77 -12.61 -12.16
C GLY A 125 -0.62 -12.17 -11.70
N VAL A 126 -0.89 -12.23 -10.40
CA VAL A 126 -2.21 -11.86 -9.83
C VAL A 126 -2.14 -10.60 -8.97
N PRO A 127 -3.20 -9.78 -8.94
CA PRO A 127 -3.29 -8.67 -8.00
C PRO A 127 -3.17 -9.15 -6.55
N MET A 128 -2.36 -8.47 -5.74
CA MET A 128 -2.14 -8.79 -4.32
C MET A 128 -3.47 -8.91 -3.54
N ALA A 129 -4.44 -8.03 -3.83
CA ALA A 129 -5.75 -8.05 -3.18
C ALA A 129 -6.55 -9.34 -3.46
N GLN A 130 -6.42 -9.90 -4.67
CA GLN A 130 -7.09 -11.15 -5.05
C GLN A 130 -6.46 -12.33 -4.31
N LEU A 131 -5.13 -12.44 -4.31
CA LEU A 131 -4.42 -13.50 -3.58
C LEU A 131 -4.70 -13.43 -2.07
N ARG A 132 -4.75 -12.23 -1.49
CA ARG A 132 -5.15 -12.02 -0.09
C ARG A 132 -6.56 -12.54 0.20
N GLY A 133 -7.49 -12.34 -0.73
CA GLY A 133 -8.85 -12.86 -0.64
C GLY A 133 -8.89 -14.38 -0.60
N TYR A 134 -8.17 -15.04 -1.51
CA TYR A 134 -8.05 -16.50 -1.56
C TYR A 134 -7.39 -17.05 -0.29
N TRP A 135 -6.29 -16.44 0.16
CA TRP A 135 -5.60 -16.85 1.38
C TRP A 135 -6.50 -16.74 2.62
N ALA A 136 -7.25 -15.65 2.76
CA ALA A 136 -8.19 -15.49 3.87
C ALA A 136 -9.31 -16.55 3.86
N ALA A 137 -9.78 -16.95 2.67
CA ALA A 137 -10.75 -18.04 2.53
C ALA A 137 -10.15 -19.39 2.96
N HIS A 138 -8.94 -19.69 2.50
CA HIS A 138 -8.18 -20.88 2.90
C HIS A 138 -7.96 -20.94 4.41
N CYS A 139 -7.49 -19.86 5.05
CA CYS A 139 -7.31 -19.82 6.50
C CYS A 139 -8.61 -20.08 7.27
N ARG A 140 -9.75 -19.55 6.79
CA ARG A 140 -11.06 -19.84 7.40
C ARG A 140 -11.44 -21.31 7.28
N GLN A 141 -11.16 -21.94 6.13
CA GLN A 141 -11.43 -23.35 5.91
C GLN A 141 -10.55 -24.23 6.82
N VAL A 142 -9.24 -23.96 6.88
CA VAL A 142 -8.32 -24.66 7.77
C VAL A 142 -8.74 -24.50 9.24
N GLN A 143 -9.12 -23.29 9.65
CA GLN A 143 -9.60 -23.05 11.02
C GLN A 143 -10.88 -23.82 11.34
N ARG A 144 -11.77 -24.03 10.36
CA ARG A 144 -12.97 -24.88 10.54
C ARG A 144 -12.58 -26.33 10.77
N HIS A 145 -11.67 -26.89 9.96
CA HIS A 145 -11.21 -28.27 10.13
C HIS A 145 -10.50 -28.48 11.47
N ILE A 146 -9.73 -27.49 11.93
CA ILE A 146 -9.12 -27.52 13.26
C ILE A 146 -10.20 -27.51 14.36
N ALA A 147 -11.25 -26.70 14.20
CA ALA A 147 -12.37 -26.67 15.16
C ALA A 147 -13.18 -27.98 15.18
N GLU A 148 -13.31 -28.65 14.04
CA GLU A 148 -13.95 -29.98 13.91
C GLU A 148 -13.18 -31.07 14.67
N ALA A 149 -11.85 -30.95 14.78
CA ALA A 149 -11.03 -31.87 15.58
C ALA A 149 -11.26 -31.76 17.10
N GLY A 150 -12.03 -30.76 17.55
CA GLY A 150 -12.44 -30.58 18.94
C GLY A 150 -11.53 -29.65 19.75
N LYS A 151 -11.76 -29.62 21.06
CA LYS A 151 -11.00 -28.77 21.99
C LYS A 151 -9.77 -29.50 22.50
N GLN A 152 -8.65 -28.81 22.55
CA GLN A 152 -7.39 -29.29 23.12
C GLN A 152 -7.06 -28.50 24.40
N PRO A 153 -6.38 -29.10 25.40
CA PRO A 153 -5.97 -28.39 26.60
C PRO A 153 -4.82 -27.42 26.29
N CYS A 154 -4.90 -26.20 26.82
CA CYS A 154 -3.81 -25.22 26.75
C CYS A 154 -2.54 -25.74 27.44
N SER A 155 -1.38 -25.64 26.79
CA SER A 155 -0.09 -26.07 27.36
C SER A 155 0.26 -25.35 28.67
N LEU A 156 -0.22 -24.10 28.84
CA LEU A 156 0.11 -23.25 30.00
C LEU A 156 -0.92 -23.37 31.13
N CYS A 157 -2.22 -23.28 30.83
CA CYS A 157 -3.28 -23.24 31.85
C CYS A 157 -4.22 -24.44 31.85
N GLN A 158 -4.01 -25.42 30.97
CA GLN A 158 -4.81 -26.65 30.82
C GLN A 158 -6.30 -26.42 30.53
N THR A 159 -6.72 -25.18 30.26
CA THR A 159 -8.11 -24.87 29.90
C THR A 159 -8.40 -25.35 28.47
N PRO A 160 -9.52 -26.04 28.21
CA PRO A 160 -9.85 -26.53 26.87
C PRO A 160 -10.18 -25.36 25.95
N PHE A 161 -9.50 -25.28 24.81
CA PHE A 161 -9.69 -24.24 23.81
C PHE A 161 -9.65 -24.83 22.39
N VAL A 162 -10.08 -24.04 21.41
CA VAL A 162 -9.94 -24.42 20.00
C VAL A 162 -8.63 -23.83 19.48
N PRO A 163 -7.68 -24.65 19.02
CA PRO A 163 -6.39 -24.16 18.55
C PRO A 163 -6.54 -23.28 17.31
N SER A 164 -5.61 -22.35 17.15
CA SER A 164 -5.56 -21.43 16.01
C SER A 164 -4.35 -21.73 15.14
N ILE A 165 -4.40 -21.40 13.85
CA ILE A 165 -3.28 -21.63 12.91
C ILE A 165 -2.00 -20.94 13.39
N SER A 166 -2.11 -19.73 13.95
CA SER A 166 -0.94 -18.99 14.45
C SER A 166 -0.43 -19.52 15.78
N HIS A 167 -1.32 -20.01 16.64
CA HIS A 167 -1.01 -20.45 18.00
C HIS A 167 -1.72 -21.78 18.29
N PRO A 168 -1.04 -22.91 18.01
CA PRO A 168 -1.63 -24.23 18.19
C PRO A 168 -1.70 -24.66 19.66
N ASP A 169 -0.77 -24.18 20.51
CA ASP A 169 -0.59 -24.75 21.85
C ASP A 169 -1.12 -23.88 23.01
N SER A 170 -1.41 -22.60 22.74
CA SER A 170 -1.78 -21.63 23.77
C SER A 170 -3.19 -21.06 23.56
N CYS A 171 -3.94 -20.93 24.66
CA CYS A 171 -5.25 -20.29 24.61
C CYS A 171 -5.12 -18.77 24.48
N ALA A 172 -6.17 -18.11 23.98
CA ALA A 172 -6.19 -16.66 23.77
C ALA A 172 -5.82 -15.87 25.04
N ARG A 173 -6.19 -16.35 26.22
CA ARG A 173 -5.84 -15.69 27.49
C ARG A 173 -4.34 -15.75 27.80
N CYS A 174 -3.69 -16.89 27.57
CA CYS A 174 -2.27 -17.07 27.86
C CYS A 174 -1.36 -16.49 26.78
N ASN A 175 -1.88 -16.26 25.58
CA ASN A 175 -1.11 -15.63 24.50
C ASN A 175 -1.08 -14.08 24.60
N HIS A 176 -2.07 -13.49 25.27
CA HIS A 176 -2.18 -12.04 25.46
C HIS A 176 -1.75 -11.53 26.84
N GLY A 177 -1.51 -12.44 27.80
CA GLY A 177 -1.10 -12.11 29.16
C GLY A 177 0.40 -12.29 29.34
#